data_AF-A0A529PIV8-F1
#
_entry.id   AF-A0A529PIV8-F1
#
_cell.length_a   1.000
_cell.length_b   1.000
_cell.length_c   1.000
_cell.angle_alpha   90.00
_cell.angle_beta   90.00
_cell.angle_gamma   90.00
#
_symmetry.space_group_name_H-M   'P 1'
#
loop_
_entity.id
_entity.type
_entity.pdbx_description
1 polymer ?
#
loop_
_entity_poly.entity_id
_entity_poly.type
_entity_poly.pdbx_seq_one_letter_code
_entity_poly.pdbx_strand_id
1 'polypeptide(L)'
;HVDRTAGALTVNQLGQLPAVTISYNLPPGVALGDSVTRIDQLKEQVGMPTTIGTSFAGTAKIFQDSLANQGLLIGGAILTIYIVLGMLYESFIHPLTILTGLPSAVLGAVVALRFAGMDISVIAVIGILMLIGIVKKNGIMMVDVALELRREGMSAVESIHKACLMRFRPIMMTTLAALMGTFPIALGTGASAELRQPLGVAV
;
A
#
# COMPACT_ATOMS: atom_id res chain seq x y z
N HIS A 1 7.07 61.21 23.77
CA HIS A 1 7.22 60.69 22.40
C HIS A 1 6.46 59.38 22.36
N VAL A 2 5.42 59.26 21.52
CA VAL A 2 4.62 58.04 21.40
C VAL A 2 4.92 57.47 20.02
N ASP A 3 5.67 56.38 19.98
CA ASP A 3 5.96 55.66 18.73
C ASP A 3 4.89 54.58 18.51
N ARG A 4 4.21 54.67 17.36
CA ARG A 4 3.24 53.67 16.92
C ARG A 4 3.98 52.59 16.12
N THR A 5 4.08 51.40 16.67
CA THR A 5 4.62 50.22 15.99
C THR A 5 3.51 49.22 15.67
N ALA A 6 3.60 48.59 14.50
CA ALA A 6 2.68 47.51 14.13
C ALA A 6 2.96 46.25 14.98
N GLY A 7 1.98 45.84 15.79
CA GLY A 7 2.02 44.58 16.55
C GLY A 7 1.18 43.50 15.87
N ALA A 8 1.48 42.23 16.13
CA ALA A 8 0.67 41.12 15.65
C ALA A 8 -0.74 41.18 16.29
N LEU A 9 -1.78 41.21 15.45
CA LEU A 9 -3.19 41.25 15.89
C LEU A 9 -3.63 39.95 16.55
N THR A 10 -3.01 38.83 16.18
CA THR A 10 -3.25 37.50 16.74
C THR A 10 -1.94 36.72 16.85
N VAL A 11 -1.74 36.04 17.98
CA VAL A 11 -0.59 35.15 18.20
C VAL A 11 -1.11 33.72 18.15
N ASN A 12 -0.82 33.03 17.04
CA ASN A 12 -1.15 31.62 16.91
C ASN A 12 -0.08 30.78 17.63
N GLN A 13 -0.52 29.67 18.25
CA GLN A 13 0.36 28.75 18.97
C GLN A 13 0.02 27.32 18.56
N LEU A 14 1.05 26.48 18.45
CA LEU A 14 0.90 25.03 18.24
C LEU A 14 1.60 24.32 19.40
N GLY A 15 0.81 23.74 20.31
CA GLY A 15 1.34 23.26 21.59
C GLY A 15 1.73 24.42 22.49
N GLN A 16 3.00 24.47 22.92
CA GLN A 16 3.54 25.53 23.81
C GLN A 16 4.41 26.55 23.06
N LEU A 17 4.49 26.48 21.73
CA LEU A 17 5.35 27.35 20.92
C LEU A 17 4.52 28.28 20.02
N PRO A 18 4.92 29.55 19.87
CA PRO A 18 4.37 30.43 18.84
C PRO A 18 4.55 29.83 17.45
N ALA A 19 3.48 29.82 16.65
CA ALA A 19 3.47 29.18 15.35
C ALA A 19 2.74 30.06 14.32
N VAL A 20 3.19 29.97 13.08
CA VAL A 20 2.51 30.58 11.93
C VAL A 20 1.92 29.46 11.09
N THR A 21 0.60 29.48 10.88
CA THR A 21 -0.09 28.49 10.04
C THR A 21 -0.07 28.96 8.60
N ILE A 22 0.49 28.12 7.72
CA ILE A 22 0.44 28.32 6.26
C ILE A 22 -0.51 27.26 5.69
N SER A 23 -1.62 27.71 5.09
CA SER A 23 -2.59 26.84 4.43
C SER A 23 -2.35 26.84 2.93
N TYR A 24 -2.46 25.67 2.30
CA TYR A 24 -2.35 25.50 0.86
C TYR A 24 -3.41 24.52 0.37
N ASN A 25 -3.75 24.61 -0.91
CA ASN A 25 -4.56 23.62 -1.60
C ASN A 25 -3.73 22.94 -2.69
N LEU A 26 -4.05 21.68 -3.00
CA LEU A 26 -3.37 20.92 -4.04
C LEU A 26 -3.89 21.32 -5.42
N PRO A 27 -3.02 21.55 -6.41
CA PRO A 27 -3.44 21.65 -7.81
C PRO A 27 -4.07 20.33 -8.29
N PRO A 28 -4.97 20.36 -9.29
CA PRO A 28 -5.53 19.14 -9.87
C PRO A 28 -4.42 18.20 -10.38
N GLY A 29 -4.47 16.92 -9.98
CA GLY A 29 -3.52 15.89 -10.42
C GLY A 29 -2.16 15.88 -9.68
N VAL A 30 -1.99 16.67 -8.62
CA VAL A 30 -0.78 16.66 -7.79
C VAL A 30 -1.02 15.86 -6.52
N ALA A 31 -0.19 14.84 -6.30
CA ALA A 31 -0.26 14.01 -5.11
C ALA A 31 0.10 14.82 -3.84
N LEU A 32 -0.57 14.48 -2.74
CA LEU A 32 -0.27 15.08 -1.44
C LEU A 32 1.18 14.80 -1.01
N GLY A 33 1.70 13.59 -1.28
CA GLY A 33 3.07 13.21 -0.97
C GLY A 33 4.12 14.02 -1.74
N ASP A 34 3.87 14.31 -3.02
CA ASP A 34 4.74 15.15 -3.84
C ASP A 34 4.78 16.59 -3.29
N SER A 35 3.63 17.08 -2.83
CA SER A 35 3.52 18.42 -2.25
C SER A 35 4.25 18.54 -0.90
N VAL A 36 4.14 17.53 -0.04
CA VAL A 36 4.90 17.45 1.21
C VAL A 36 6.40 17.47 0.93
N THR A 37 6.86 16.62 0.02
CA THR A 37 8.27 16.54 -0.40
C THR A 37 8.75 17.87 -0.99
N ARG A 38 7.92 18.53 -1.81
CA ARG A 38 8.25 19.81 -2.42
C ARG A 38 8.34 20.93 -1.39
N ILE A 39 7.46 20.94 -0.40
CA ILE A 39 7.51 21.90 0.71
C ILE A 39 8.79 21.69 1.51
N ASP A 40 9.18 20.44 1.78
CA ASP A 40 10.43 20.16 2.50
C ASP A 40 11.67 20.60 1.70
N GLN A 41 11.70 20.38 0.38
CA GLN A 41 12.75 20.93 -0.50
C GLN A 41 12.79 22.47 -0.50
N LEU A 42 11.64 23.13 -0.48
CA LEU A 42 11.58 24.60 -0.43
C LEU A 42 12.10 25.15 0.90
N LYS A 43 11.86 24.45 2.02
CA LYS A 43 12.44 24.83 3.33
C LYS A 43 13.96 24.82 3.29
N GLU A 44 14.55 23.81 2.65
CA GLU A 44 16.00 23.72 2.45
C GLU A 44 16.52 24.83 1.53
N GLN A 45 15.83 25.12 0.43
CA GLN A 45 16.23 26.17 -0.53
C GLN A 45 16.18 27.58 0.04
N VAL A 46 15.21 27.87 0.90
CA VAL A 46 15.05 29.17 1.56
C VAL A 46 16.11 29.37 2.67
N GLY A 47 16.87 28.33 3.02
CA GLY A 47 17.89 28.41 4.07
C GLY A 47 17.26 28.66 5.44
N MET A 48 16.13 28.00 5.71
CA MET A 48 15.38 28.23 6.94
C MET A 48 16.25 27.93 8.18
N PRO A 49 16.35 28.85 9.16
CA PRO A 49 17.15 28.63 10.36
C PRO A 49 16.71 27.37 11.10
N THR A 50 17.67 26.59 11.60
CA THR A 50 17.41 25.36 12.40
C THR A 50 16.68 25.63 13.71
N THR A 51 16.54 26.90 14.10
CA THR A 51 15.74 27.35 15.25
C THR A 51 14.24 27.30 15.00
N ILE A 52 13.77 27.17 13.75
CA ILE A 52 12.34 27.10 13.42
C ILE A 52 11.93 25.66 13.14
N GLY A 53 11.13 25.08 14.04
CA GLY A 53 10.50 23.79 13.84
C GLY A 53 9.31 23.91 12.88
N THR A 54 9.28 23.07 11.85
CA THR A 54 8.12 22.97 10.95
C THR A 54 7.41 21.65 11.19
N SER A 55 6.07 21.68 11.22
CA SER A 55 5.26 20.47 11.30
C SER A 55 4.08 20.61 10.35
N PHE A 56 3.70 19.50 9.73
CA PHE A 56 2.46 19.43 8.97
C PHE A 56 1.28 19.30 9.94
N ALA A 57 0.12 19.83 9.57
CA ALA A 57 -1.11 19.74 10.32
C ALA A 57 -2.27 19.27 9.42
N GLY A 58 -3.33 18.73 10.02
CA GLY A 58 -4.51 18.26 9.28
C GLY A 58 -4.22 17.02 8.43
N THR A 59 -4.68 17.03 7.18
CA THR A 59 -4.60 15.89 6.24
C THR A 59 -3.17 15.49 5.91
N ALA A 60 -2.25 16.46 5.76
CA ALA A 60 -0.83 16.19 5.49
C ALA A 60 -0.15 15.45 6.65
N LYS A 61 -0.51 15.78 7.90
CA LYS A 61 0.01 15.07 9.09
C LYS A 61 -0.51 13.64 9.15
N ILE A 62 -1.82 13.47 8.99
CA ILE A 62 -2.46 12.14 9.00
C ILE A 62 -1.84 11.25 7.90
N PHE A 63 -1.54 11.82 6.73
CA PHE A 63 -0.85 11.11 5.66
C PHE A 63 0.57 10.67 6.06
N GLN A 64 1.38 11.55 6.64
CA GLN A 64 2.73 11.20 7.13
C GLN A 64 2.69 10.13 8.22
N ASP A 65 1.82 10.30 9.23
CA ASP A 65 1.66 9.35 10.32
C ASP A 65 1.19 7.98 9.80
N SER A 66 0.31 7.97 8.79
CA SER A 66 -0.14 6.74 8.13
C SER A 66 1.02 6.05 7.41
N LEU A 67 1.80 6.78 6.60
CA LEU A 67 2.94 6.21 5.87
C LEU A 67 3.99 5.57 6.81
N ALA A 68 4.29 6.24 7.94
CA ALA A 68 5.27 5.76 8.91
C ALA A 68 4.84 4.42 9.54
N ASN A 69 3.57 4.30 9.92
CA ASN A 69 3.05 3.05 10.51
C ASN A 69 2.77 1.97 9.47
N GLN A 70 2.51 2.34 8.22
CA GLN A 70 2.13 1.41 7.17
C GLN A 70 3.24 0.40 6.85
N GLY A 71 4.50 0.82 6.83
CA GLY A 71 5.63 -0.10 6.62
C GLY A 71 5.72 -1.16 7.72
N LEU A 72 5.51 -0.77 8.97
CA LEU A 72 5.53 -1.67 10.13
C LEU A 72 4.34 -2.65 10.08
N LEU A 73 3.15 -2.17 9.73
CA LEU A 73 1.95 -3.00 9.59
C LEU A 73 2.09 -4.03 8.46
N ILE A 74 2.61 -3.62 7.30
CA ILE A 74 2.88 -4.53 6.17
C ILE A 74 3.93 -5.56 6.57
N GLY A 75 5.03 -5.13 7.21
CA GLY A 75 6.07 -6.03 7.72
C GLY A 75 5.53 -7.03 8.73
N GLY A 76 4.73 -6.57 9.69
CA GLY A 76 4.07 -7.42 10.68
C GLY A 76 3.07 -8.41 10.07
N ALA A 77 2.33 -8.00 9.04
CA ALA A 77 1.41 -8.88 8.31
C ALA A 77 2.16 -9.98 7.55
N ILE A 78 3.24 -9.64 6.85
CA ILE A 78 4.09 -10.60 6.12
C ILE A 78 4.73 -11.59 7.11
N LEU A 79 5.27 -11.10 8.23
CA LEU A 79 5.87 -11.93 9.26
C LEU A 79 4.84 -12.89 9.89
N THR A 80 3.65 -12.39 10.21
CA THR A 80 2.55 -13.22 10.74
C THR A 80 2.17 -14.31 9.73
N ILE A 81 2.05 -13.96 8.45
CA ILE A 81 1.78 -14.92 7.38
C ILE A 81 2.88 -15.99 7.29
N TYR A 82 4.15 -15.58 7.36
CA TYR A 82 5.29 -16.48 7.32
C TYR A 82 5.25 -17.49 8.47
N ILE A 83 5.00 -17.02 9.70
CA ILE A 83 4.92 -17.87 10.89
C ILE A 83 3.76 -18.87 10.79
N VAL A 84 2.57 -18.40 10.41
CA VAL A 84 1.39 -19.27 10.25
C VAL A 84 1.62 -20.35 9.19
N LEU A 85 2.23 -20.01 8.05
CA LEU A 85 2.55 -21.00 7.01
C LEU A 85 3.67 -21.95 7.44
N GLY A 86 4.68 -21.46 8.15
CA GLY A 86 5.77 -22.28 8.67
C GLY A 86 5.27 -23.33 9.66
N MET A 87 4.35 -22.94 10.55
CA MET A 87 3.67 -23.90 11.43
C MET A 87 2.78 -24.88 10.66
N LEU A 88 2.10 -24.44 9.60
CA LEU A 88 1.21 -25.30 8.81
C LEU A 88 1.96 -26.38 8.00
N TYR A 89 3.10 -26.02 7.40
CA TYR A 89 3.87 -26.91 6.52
C TYR A 89 5.03 -27.62 7.21
N GLU A 90 5.24 -27.39 8.51
CA GLU A 90 6.35 -27.94 9.30
C GLU A 90 7.73 -27.70 8.65
N SER A 91 7.84 -26.62 7.87
CA SER A 91 9.00 -26.33 7.03
C SER A 91 9.12 -24.82 6.83
N PHE A 92 10.34 -24.31 6.95
CA PHE A 92 10.67 -22.90 6.76
C PHE A 92 10.88 -22.54 5.28
N ILE A 93 11.04 -23.53 4.39
CA ILE A 93 11.36 -23.31 2.97
C ILE A 93 10.08 -23.04 2.16
N HIS A 94 9.04 -23.85 2.35
CA HIS A 94 7.79 -23.71 1.58
C HIS A 94 7.07 -22.36 1.77
N PRO A 95 7.01 -21.77 2.98
CA PRO A 95 6.48 -20.43 3.18
C PRO A 95 7.25 -19.38 2.36
N LEU A 96 8.58 -19.49 2.27
CA LEU A 96 9.41 -18.56 1.51
C LEU A 96 9.04 -18.61 0.01
N THR A 97 8.91 -19.81 -0.56
CA THR A 97 8.53 -20.01 -1.97
C THR A 97 7.14 -19.47 -2.29
N ILE A 98 6.20 -19.52 -1.35
CA ILE A 98 4.87 -18.92 -1.53
C ILE A 98 4.96 -17.39 -1.44
N LEU A 99 5.80 -16.87 -0.54
CA LEU A 99 6.01 -15.43 -0.34
C LEU A 99 6.76 -14.75 -1.49
N THR A 100 7.55 -15.47 -2.30
CA THR A 100 8.19 -14.88 -3.49
C THR A 100 7.19 -14.43 -4.56
N GLY A 101 5.92 -14.86 -4.46
CA GLY A 101 4.84 -14.31 -5.31
C GLY A 101 4.39 -12.91 -4.89
N LEU A 102 4.66 -12.47 -3.64
CA LEU A 102 4.19 -11.19 -3.13
C LEU A 102 4.80 -9.98 -3.85
N PRO A 103 6.13 -9.91 -4.10
CA PRO A 103 6.71 -8.77 -4.80
C PRO A 103 6.08 -8.55 -6.18
N SER A 104 5.77 -9.62 -6.90
CA SER A 104 5.10 -9.53 -8.20
C SER A 104 3.68 -8.98 -8.10
N ALA A 105 2.92 -9.37 -7.06
CA ALA A 105 1.56 -8.88 -6.84
C ALA A 105 1.56 -7.38 -6.48
N VAL A 106 2.44 -6.98 -5.55
CA VAL A 106 2.59 -5.58 -5.13
C VAL A 106 3.04 -4.71 -6.31
N LEU A 107 4.01 -5.18 -7.09
CA LEU A 107 4.47 -4.46 -8.28
C LEU A 107 3.34 -4.29 -9.31
N GLY A 108 2.55 -5.34 -9.55
CA GLY A 108 1.39 -5.28 -10.45
C GLY A 108 0.36 -4.24 -10.00
N ALA A 109 0.01 -4.21 -8.71
CA ALA A 109 -0.92 -3.23 -8.16
C ALA A 109 -0.40 -1.79 -8.25
N VAL A 110 0.89 -1.57 -7.93
CA VAL A 110 1.52 -0.24 -8.03
C VAL A 110 1.53 0.25 -9.48
N VAL A 111 1.87 -0.63 -10.42
CA VAL A 111 1.86 -0.31 -11.85
C VAL A 111 0.44 0.01 -12.33
N ALA A 112 -0.58 -0.77 -11.93
CA ALA A 112 -1.98 -0.53 -12.29
C ALA A 112 -2.48 0.83 -11.76
N LEU A 113 -2.19 1.15 -10.50
CA LEU A 113 -2.52 2.46 -9.91
C LEU A 113 -1.83 3.60 -10.65
N ARG A 114 -0.56 3.43 -11.00
CA ARG A 114 0.20 4.45 -11.73
C ARG A 114 -0.36 4.68 -13.14
N PHE A 115 -0.76 3.62 -13.85
CA PHE A 115 -1.42 3.72 -15.15
C PHE A 115 -2.79 4.39 -15.07
N ALA A 116 -3.53 4.16 -13.98
CA ALA A 116 -4.82 4.80 -13.73
C ALA A 116 -4.70 6.24 -13.20
N GLY A 117 -3.47 6.76 -13.01
CA GLY A 117 -3.24 8.11 -12.48
C GLY A 117 -3.67 8.27 -11.02
N MET A 118 -3.69 7.18 -10.26
CA MET A 118 -4.13 7.18 -8.86
C MET A 118 -2.95 7.02 -7.90
N ASP A 119 -3.07 7.70 -6.75
CA ASP A 119 -2.08 7.63 -5.68
C ASP A 119 -2.28 6.40 -4.79
N ILE A 120 -1.20 6.01 -4.10
CA ILE A 120 -1.24 4.99 -3.05
C ILE A 120 -1.91 5.59 -1.81
N SER A 121 -3.23 5.60 -1.81
CA SER A 121 -4.04 5.95 -0.65
C SER A 121 -4.16 4.78 0.33
N VAL A 122 -4.62 5.05 1.56
CA VAL A 122 -4.94 4.01 2.55
C VAL A 122 -5.88 2.93 1.96
N ILE A 123 -6.78 3.33 1.07
CA ILE A 123 -7.76 2.43 0.45
C ILE A 123 -7.11 1.56 -0.63
N ALA A 124 -6.19 2.12 -1.42
CA ALA A 124 -5.38 1.35 -2.37
C ALA A 124 -4.56 0.26 -1.64
N VAL A 125 -4.06 0.56 -0.45
CA VAL A 125 -3.29 -0.38 0.39
C VAL A 125 -4.15 -1.53 0.87
N ILE A 126 -5.40 -1.28 1.26
CA ILE A 126 -6.36 -2.35 1.57
C ILE A 126 -6.56 -3.25 0.35
N GLY A 127 -6.66 -2.67 -0.86
CA GLY A 127 -6.68 -3.42 -2.12
C GLY A 127 -5.45 -4.31 -2.30
N ILE A 128 -4.25 -3.76 -2.10
CA ILE A 128 -2.98 -4.51 -2.16
C ILE A 128 -2.97 -5.67 -1.15
N LEU A 129 -3.43 -5.45 0.08
CA LEU A 129 -3.53 -6.50 1.11
C LEU A 129 -4.51 -7.62 0.70
N MET A 130 -5.63 -7.26 0.07
CA MET A 130 -6.56 -8.26 -0.49
C MET A 130 -5.94 -9.03 -1.64
N LEU A 131 -5.27 -8.35 -2.58
CA LEU A 131 -4.56 -8.98 -3.70
C LEU A 131 -3.50 -9.97 -3.20
N ILE A 132 -2.73 -9.60 -2.17
CA ILE A 132 -1.78 -10.48 -1.49
C ILE A 132 -2.46 -11.78 -1.04
N GLY A 133 -3.65 -11.70 -0.44
CA GLY A 133 -4.42 -12.86 -0.02
C GLY A 133 -4.85 -13.76 -1.18
N ILE A 134 -5.32 -13.17 -2.29
CA ILE A 134 -5.76 -13.89 -3.49
C ILE A 134 -4.56 -14.62 -4.13
N VAL A 135 -3.45 -13.93 -4.34
CA VAL A 135 -2.24 -14.50 -4.93
C VAL A 135 -1.64 -15.59 -4.03
N LYS A 136 -1.59 -15.34 -2.72
CA LYS A 136 -1.12 -16.31 -1.73
C LYS A 136 -1.97 -17.58 -1.74
N LYS A 137 -3.31 -17.48 -1.80
CA LYS A 137 -4.20 -18.65 -1.89
C LYS A 137 -3.85 -19.50 -3.13
N ASN A 138 -3.65 -18.86 -4.27
CA ASN A 138 -3.31 -19.57 -5.50
C ASN A 138 -1.93 -20.25 -5.41
N GLY A 139 -0.94 -19.59 -4.82
CA GLY A 139 0.38 -20.18 -4.55
C GLY A 139 0.34 -21.34 -3.57
N ILE A 140 -0.42 -21.22 -2.48
CA ILE A 140 -0.65 -22.29 -1.49
C ILE A 140 -1.23 -23.52 -2.17
N MET A 141 -2.34 -23.38 -2.91
CA MET A 141 -3.01 -24.52 -3.56
C MET A 141 -2.11 -25.26 -4.57
N MET A 142 -1.16 -24.56 -5.19
CA MET A 142 -0.23 -25.13 -6.15
C MET A 142 0.89 -25.91 -5.47
N VAL A 143 1.50 -25.32 -4.44
CA VAL A 143 2.58 -25.93 -3.67
C VAL A 143 2.09 -27.16 -2.89
N ASP A 144 0.88 -27.08 -2.35
CA ASP A 144 0.25 -28.17 -1.60
C ASP A 144 0.09 -29.45 -2.44
N VAL A 145 -0.46 -29.32 -3.64
CA VAL A 145 -0.61 -30.44 -4.59
C VAL A 145 0.73 -30.95 -5.09
N ALA A 146 1.70 -30.06 -5.34
CA ALA A 146 3.04 -30.48 -5.75
C ALA A 146 3.77 -31.26 -4.64
N LEU A 147 3.55 -30.91 -3.37
CA LEU A 147 4.09 -31.62 -2.21
C LEU A 147 3.44 -32.99 -2.03
N GLU A 148 2.13 -33.08 -2.22
CA GLU A 148 1.38 -34.35 -2.17
C GLU A 148 1.91 -35.33 -3.22
N LEU A 149 2.04 -34.91 -4.48
CA LEU A 149 2.61 -35.72 -5.55
C LEU A 149 4.07 -36.11 -5.32
N ARG A 150 4.87 -35.24 -4.68
CA ARG A 150 6.23 -35.58 -4.25
C ARG A 150 6.25 -36.68 -3.18
N ARG A 151 5.26 -36.69 -2.27
CA ARG A 151 5.13 -37.75 -1.25
C ARG A 151 4.74 -39.09 -1.87
N GLU A 152 4.02 -39.06 -2.99
CA GLU A 152 3.72 -40.24 -3.82
C GLU A 152 4.92 -40.76 -4.63
N GLY A 153 6.09 -40.12 -4.51
CA GLY A 153 7.33 -40.56 -5.15
C GLY A 153 7.66 -39.89 -6.49
N MET A 154 6.87 -38.92 -6.95
CA MET A 154 7.14 -38.19 -8.19
C MET A 154 8.32 -37.21 -8.02
N SER A 155 9.06 -36.98 -9.11
CA SER A 155 10.14 -35.98 -9.15
C SER A 155 9.59 -34.55 -9.01
N ALA A 156 10.37 -33.62 -8.45
CA ALA A 156 9.89 -32.26 -8.19
C ALA A 156 9.36 -31.52 -9.44
N VAL A 157 10.01 -31.73 -10.59
CA VAL A 157 9.63 -31.12 -11.88
C VAL A 157 8.31 -31.71 -12.39
N GLU A 158 8.13 -33.02 -12.25
CA GLU A 158 6.91 -33.69 -12.69
C GLU A 158 5.73 -33.35 -11.78
N SER A 159 5.96 -33.30 -10.47
CA SER A 159 4.96 -32.91 -9.48
C SER A 159 4.44 -31.49 -9.71
N ILE A 160 5.33 -30.50 -9.94
CA ILE A 160 4.89 -29.13 -10.18
C ILE A 160 4.16 -29.00 -11.52
N HIS A 161 4.62 -29.69 -12.57
CA HIS A 161 3.95 -29.67 -13.87
C HIS A 161 2.53 -30.25 -13.79
N LYS A 162 2.35 -31.38 -13.10
CA LYS A 162 1.04 -31.99 -12.89
C LYS A 162 0.16 -31.11 -11.98
N ALA A 163 0.73 -30.48 -10.96
CA ALA A 163 0.03 -29.50 -10.14
C ALA A 163 -0.46 -28.28 -10.95
N CYS A 164 0.35 -27.75 -11.88
CA CYS A 164 -0.06 -26.69 -12.81
C CYS A 164 -1.31 -27.09 -13.59
N LEU A 165 -1.30 -28.28 -14.20
CA LEU A 165 -2.40 -28.76 -15.04
C LEU A 165 -3.70 -28.93 -14.24
N MET A 166 -3.62 -29.49 -13.03
CA MET A 166 -4.80 -29.70 -12.18
C MET A 166 -5.37 -28.40 -11.62
N ARG A 167 -4.51 -27.41 -11.32
CA ARG A 167 -4.92 -26.15 -10.68
C ARG A 167 -5.18 -25.01 -11.65
N PHE A 168 -4.81 -25.14 -12.92
CA PHE A 168 -5.02 -24.09 -13.94
C PHE A 168 -6.48 -23.63 -13.99
N ARG A 169 -7.43 -24.57 -14.13
CA ARG A 169 -8.86 -24.24 -14.26
C ARG A 169 -9.43 -23.59 -12.97
N PRO A 170 -9.18 -24.11 -11.76
CA PRO A 170 -9.55 -23.44 -10.52
C PRO A 170 -8.92 -22.05 -10.32
N ILE A 171 -7.63 -21.87 -10.65
CA ILE A 171 -6.93 -20.58 -10.50
C ILE A 171 -7.52 -19.54 -11.46
N MET A 172 -7.77 -19.91 -12.71
CA MET A 172 -8.42 -19.02 -13.68
C MET A 172 -9.81 -18.61 -13.21
N MET A 173 -10.59 -19.52 -12.62
CA MET A 173 -11.91 -19.22 -12.07
C MET A 173 -11.87 -18.18 -10.95
N THR A 174 -10.95 -18.32 -9.98
CA THR A 174 -10.84 -17.36 -8.86
C THR A 174 -10.33 -16.01 -9.32
N THR A 175 -9.34 -15.98 -10.22
CA THR A 175 -8.80 -14.73 -10.78
C THR A 175 -9.84 -14.00 -11.62
N LEU A 176 -10.60 -14.69 -12.48
CA LEU A 176 -11.68 -14.08 -13.27
C LEU A 176 -12.81 -13.56 -12.37
N ALA A 177 -13.19 -14.30 -11.34
CA ALA A 177 -14.22 -13.87 -10.40
C ALA A 177 -13.78 -12.62 -9.62
N ALA A 178 -12.52 -12.57 -9.17
CA ALA A 178 -11.96 -11.40 -8.51
C ALA A 178 -11.98 -10.18 -9.46
N LEU A 179 -11.45 -10.35 -10.69
CA LEU A 179 -11.44 -9.31 -11.71
C LEU A 179 -12.85 -8.81 -12.02
N MET A 180 -13.81 -9.70 -12.26
CA MET A 180 -15.20 -9.30 -12.55
C MET A 180 -15.87 -8.60 -11.36
N GLY A 181 -15.52 -8.98 -10.13
CA GLY A 181 -16.03 -8.35 -8.91
C GLY A 181 -15.45 -6.96 -8.65
N THR A 182 -14.17 -6.73 -8.99
CA THR A 182 -13.49 -5.44 -8.79
C THR A 182 -13.61 -4.52 -10.00
N PHE A 183 -13.88 -5.04 -11.20
CA PHE A 183 -14.07 -4.28 -12.43
C PHE A 183 -15.07 -3.11 -12.31
N PRO A 184 -16.31 -3.29 -11.80
CA PRO A 184 -17.24 -2.18 -11.65
C PRO A 184 -16.77 -1.15 -10.61
N ILE A 185 -16.01 -1.58 -9.60
CA ILE A 185 -15.42 -0.68 -8.60
C ILE A 185 -14.30 0.15 -9.23
N ALA A 186 -13.48 -0.46 -10.09
CA ALA A 186 -12.41 0.20 -10.84
C ALA A 186 -12.94 1.23 -11.85
N LEU A 187 -14.12 1.02 -12.43
CA LEU A 187 -14.78 1.99 -13.30
C LEU A 187 -15.29 3.24 -12.58
N GLY A 188 -15.43 3.20 -11.25
CA GLY A 188 -15.70 4.39 -10.45
C GLY A 188 -17.03 5.08 -10.75
N THR A 189 -18.11 4.34 -11.02
CA THR A 189 -19.42 4.95 -11.29
C THR A 189 -20.21 5.21 -9.99
N GLY A 190 -20.60 6.46 -9.75
CA GLY A 190 -21.53 6.85 -8.67
C GLY A 190 -20.92 7.74 -7.58
N ALA A 191 -21.72 8.08 -6.57
CA ALA A 191 -21.27 8.91 -5.46
C ALA A 191 -20.25 8.16 -4.59
N SER A 192 -19.20 8.87 -4.13
CA SER A 192 -18.07 8.29 -3.38
C SER A 192 -17.20 7.29 -4.15
N ALA A 193 -17.27 7.29 -5.48
CA ALA A 193 -16.43 6.44 -6.33
C ALA A 193 -14.93 6.67 -6.10
N GLU A 194 -14.52 7.93 -5.90
CA GLU A 194 -13.14 8.33 -5.64
C GLU A 194 -12.54 7.64 -4.41
N LEU A 195 -13.38 7.25 -3.45
CA LEU A 195 -12.95 6.53 -2.25
C LEU A 195 -12.79 5.03 -2.49
N ARG A 196 -13.41 4.44 -3.52
CA ARG A 196 -13.39 2.97 -3.73
C ARG A 196 -12.59 2.56 -4.96
N GLN A 197 -12.47 3.45 -5.92
CA GLN A 197 -11.79 3.21 -7.20
C GLN A 197 -10.33 2.76 -7.04
N PRO A 198 -9.51 3.34 -6.12
CA PRO A 198 -8.13 2.88 -5.95
C PRO A 198 -8.03 1.42 -5.47
N LEU A 199 -9.00 0.96 -4.68
CA LEU A 199 -9.06 -0.43 -4.23
C LEU A 199 -9.42 -1.38 -5.38
N GLY A 200 -10.33 -0.98 -6.26
CA GLY A 200 -10.72 -1.77 -7.43
C GLY A 200 -9.61 -1.89 -8.47
N VAL A 201 -8.81 -0.85 -8.68
CA VAL A 201 -7.68 -0.86 -9.63
C VAL A 201 -6.45 -1.58 -9.08
N ALA A 202 -6.27 -1.60 -7.76
CA ALA A 202 -5.16 -2.32 -7.15
C ALA A 202 -5.30 -3.85 -7.23
N VAL A 203 -6.52 -4.38 -7.39
CA VAL A 203 -6.85 -5.82 -7.38
C VAL A 203 -7.09 -6.33 -8.80
#